data_AF-A0AAV1INN3-F1
#
_entry.id   AF-A0AAV1INN3-F1
#
_cell.length_a   1.000
_cell.length_b   1.000
_cell.length_c   1.000
_cell.angle_alpha   90.00
_cell.angle_beta   90.00
_cell.angle_gamma   90.00
#
_symmetry.space_group_name_H-M   'P 1'
#
loop_
_entity.id
_entity.type
_entity.pdbx_description
1 polymer ?
#
loop_
_entity_poly.entity_id
_entity_poly.type
_entity_poly.pdbx_seq_one_letter_code
_entity_poly.pdbx_strand_id
1 'polypeptide(L)'
;MVEDESVGCQADHSLDVNNADSSAPVTQLSKNQQKKQRRQEAARQKHLAKKAEEKAARKASQEKKLAEREQHIAQMTEKERQAWDQQTQGKRQARKQAEKDRKEKLQRALDSGQRIIIDLDFADKMTGAELRSVCKQLAYSYSANTRAARPGHLILTSYQANL
;
A
#
# COMPACT_ATOMS: atom_id res chain seq x y z
N MET A 1 -12.47 -23.70 47.16
CA MET A 1 -13.92 -23.92 47.29
C MET A 1 -14.58 -22.57 47.39
N VAL A 2 -15.09 -22.04 46.28
CA VAL A 2 -16.51 -21.72 46.07
C VAL A 2 -16.67 -21.72 44.55
N GLU A 3 -17.45 -22.68 44.06
CA GLU A 3 -17.93 -22.75 42.68
C GLU A 3 -19.07 -21.74 42.54
N ASP A 4 -19.18 -21.07 41.40
CA ASP A 4 -20.42 -20.37 41.06
C ASP A 4 -20.74 -20.59 39.58
N GLU A 5 -22.02 -20.84 39.37
CA GLU A 5 -22.60 -21.73 38.40
C GLU A 5 -22.95 -21.04 37.08
N SER A 6 -23.01 -21.86 36.05
CA SER A 6 -23.71 -21.59 34.81
C SER A 6 -25.19 -21.30 35.05
N VAL A 7 -25.73 -20.22 34.48
CA VAL A 7 -27.17 -20.12 34.23
C VAL A 7 -27.40 -19.68 32.79
N GLY A 8 -27.82 -20.65 31.98
CA GLY A 8 -28.40 -20.42 30.67
C GLY A 8 -29.79 -19.82 30.79
N CYS A 9 -30.15 -18.99 29.81
CA CYS A 9 -31.52 -18.49 29.66
C CYS A 9 -32.03 -18.94 28.29
N GLN A 10 -32.80 -20.02 28.29
CA GLN A 10 -33.78 -20.33 27.26
C GLN A 10 -35.15 -20.06 27.89
N ALA A 11 -35.99 -19.30 27.18
CA ALA A 11 -37.43 -19.34 27.35
C ALA A 11 -38.09 -18.94 26.03
N ASP A 12 -38.74 -19.93 25.43
CA ASP A 12 -39.62 -19.83 24.28
C ASP A 12 -41.01 -19.33 24.68
N HIS A 13 -41.58 -18.40 23.92
CA HIS A 13 -43.00 -18.27 23.54
C HIS A 13 -43.21 -16.87 22.95
N SER A 14 -44.09 -16.58 22.01
CA SER A 14 -44.88 -17.30 21.01
C SER A 14 -45.59 -16.17 20.25
N LEU A 15 -45.50 -16.22 18.91
CA LEU A 15 -46.46 -15.74 17.91
C LEU A 15 -47.36 -14.55 18.27
N ASP A 16 -47.18 -13.44 17.54
CA ASP A 16 -48.32 -12.81 16.90
C ASP A 16 -48.01 -12.44 15.45
N VAL A 17 -48.95 -12.85 14.61
CA VAL A 17 -48.95 -12.77 13.16
C VAL A 17 -49.49 -11.39 12.78
N ASN A 18 -48.76 -10.64 11.95
CA ASN A 18 -49.43 -9.76 10.98
C ASN A 18 -48.59 -9.56 9.72
N ASN A 19 -49.06 -10.28 8.70
CA ASN A 19 -48.71 -10.18 7.30
C ASN A 19 -49.15 -8.81 6.75
N ALA A 20 -48.20 -8.01 6.29
CA ALA A 20 -48.46 -6.93 5.35
C ALA A 20 -47.42 -7.03 4.22
N ASP A 21 -47.92 -7.65 3.15
CA ASP A 21 -47.34 -7.76 1.83
C ASP A 21 -46.76 -6.42 1.36
N SER A 22 -45.45 -6.40 1.15
CA SER A 22 -44.77 -5.41 0.30
C SER A 22 -43.82 -6.20 -0.58
N SER A 23 -44.42 -6.83 -1.60
CA SER A 23 -43.76 -7.42 -2.75
C SER A 23 -42.94 -6.38 -3.52
N ALA A 24 -41.78 -6.03 -2.96
CA ALA A 24 -40.68 -5.49 -3.74
C ALA A 24 -40.25 -6.59 -4.72
N PRO A 25 -40.15 -6.32 -6.04
CA PRO A 25 -39.68 -7.32 -6.96
C PRO A 25 -38.23 -7.64 -6.59
N VAL A 26 -38.00 -8.84 -6.04
CA VAL A 26 -36.68 -9.44 -5.98
C VAL A 26 -36.27 -9.60 -7.43
N THR A 27 -35.56 -8.62 -8.00
CA THR A 27 -34.97 -8.72 -9.33
C THR A 27 -33.98 -9.86 -9.25
N GLN A 28 -34.44 -11.07 -9.53
CA GLN A 28 -33.62 -12.26 -9.62
C GLN A 28 -32.53 -11.95 -10.64
N LEU A 29 -31.29 -11.80 -10.15
CA LEU A 29 -30.15 -11.48 -11.00
C LEU A 29 -30.19 -12.41 -12.22
N SER A 30 -30.12 -11.83 -13.42
CA SER A 30 -30.09 -12.61 -14.65
C SER A 30 -28.98 -13.67 -14.55
N LYS A 31 -29.17 -14.85 -15.16
CA LYS A 31 -28.17 -15.93 -15.19
C LYS A 31 -26.76 -15.41 -15.57
N ASN A 32 -26.69 -14.37 -16.41
CA ASN A 32 -25.45 -13.69 -16.80
C ASN A 32 -24.84 -12.83 -15.70
N GLN A 33 -25.64 -12.12 -14.91
CA GLN A 33 -25.17 -11.35 -13.75
C GLN A 33 -24.66 -12.28 -12.65
N GLN A 34 -25.36 -13.38 -12.37
CA GLN A 34 -24.90 -14.40 -11.41
C GLN A 34 -23.58 -15.06 -11.88
N LYS A 35 -23.45 -15.35 -13.18
CA LYS A 35 -22.19 -15.85 -13.77
C LYS A 35 -21.06 -14.82 -13.65
N LYS A 36 -21.34 -13.53 -13.88
CA LYS A 36 -20.36 -12.44 -13.73
C LYS A 36 -19.90 -12.27 -12.29
N GLN A 37 -20.82 -12.32 -11.32
CA GLN A 37 -20.51 -12.26 -9.88
C GLN A 37 -19.64 -13.44 -9.44
N ARG A 38 -20.02 -14.68 -9.79
CA ARG A 38 -19.20 -15.87 -9.51
C ARG A 38 -17.78 -15.76 -10.09
N ARG A 39 -17.64 -15.23 -11.31
CA ARG A 39 -16.32 -15.01 -11.92
C ARG A 39 -15.50 -13.95 -11.18
N GLN A 40 -16.13 -12.85 -10.75
CA GLN A 40 -15.47 -11.80 -9.97
C GLN A 40 -15.03 -12.29 -8.59
N GLU A 41 -15.88 -13.08 -7.94
CA GLU A 41 -15.57 -13.68 -6.64
C GLU A 41 -14.44 -14.71 -6.76
N ALA A 42 -14.50 -15.62 -7.74
CA ALA A 42 -13.43 -16.56 -8.00
C ALA A 42 -12.10 -15.87 -8.34
N ALA A 43 -12.14 -14.78 -9.13
CA ALA A 43 -10.95 -13.97 -9.41
C ALA A 43 -10.41 -13.29 -8.14
N ARG A 44 -11.29 -12.76 -7.27
CA ARG A 44 -10.92 -12.16 -5.99
C ARG A 44 -10.29 -13.20 -5.05
N GLN A 45 -10.90 -14.38 -4.93
CA GLN A 45 -10.37 -15.49 -4.12
C GLN A 45 -9.00 -15.95 -4.63
N LYS A 46 -8.84 -16.15 -5.95
CA LYS A 46 -7.54 -16.49 -6.55
C LYS A 46 -6.49 -15.40 -6.32
N HIS A 47 -6.87 -14.13 -6.43
CA HIS A 47 -5.99 -13.00 -6.14
C HIS A 47 -5.55 -12.98 -4.67
N LEU A 48 -6.48 -13.22 -3.73
CA LEU A 48 -6.18 -13.30 -2.30
C LEU A 48 -5.25 -14.47 -1.97
N ALA A 49 -5.52 -15.66 -2.54
CA ALA A 49 -4.66 -16.83 -2.37
C ALA A 49 -3.23 -16.58 -2.88
N LYS A 50 -3.09 -16.05 -4.09
CA LYS A 50 -1.77 -15.69 -4.66
C LYS A 50 -1.04 -14.66 -3.79
N LYS A 51 -1.74 -13.66 -3.27
CA LYS A 51 -1.16 -12.64 -2.38
C LYS A 51 -0.70 -13.24 -1.05
N ALA A 52 -1.42 -14.23 -0.52
CA ALA A 52 -1.04 -14.94 0.70
C ALA A 52 0.21 -15.81 0.48
N GLU A 53 0.26 -16.54 -0.63
CA GLU A 53 1.42 -17.34 -1.05
C GLU A 53 2.67 -16.47 -1.23
N GLU A 54 2.56 -15.36 -1.96
CA GLU A 54 3.67 -14.42 -2.17
C GLU A 54 4.18 -13.85 -0.84
N LYS A 55 3.26 -13.53 0.09
CA LYS A 55 3.62 -13.06 1.43
C LYS A 55 4.35 -14.14 2.24
N ALA A 56 3.92 -15.39 2.15
CA ALA A 56 4.58 -16.52 2.83
C ALA A 56 5.97 -16.79 2.23
N ALA A 57 6.09 -16.84 0.91
CA ALA A 57 7.36 -17.01 0.21
C ALA A 57 8.35 -15.88 0.53
N ARG A 58 7.86 -14.63 0.59
CA ARG A 58 8.68 -13.47 0.98
C ARG A 58 9.19 -13.58 2.42
N LYS A 59 8.35 -14.03 3.37
CA LYS A 59 8.77 -14.26 4.76
C LYS A 59 9.83 -15.36 4.85
N ALA A 60 9.60 -16.50 4.22
CA ALA A 60 10.57 -17.60 4.20
C ALA A 60 11.91 -17.18 3.58
N SER A 61 11.90 -16.39 2.50
CA SER A 61 13.14 -15.84 1.91
C SER A 61 13.85 -14.86 2.85
N GLN A 62 13.11 -14.04 3.60
CA GLN A 62 13.68 -13.12 4.59
C GLN A 62 14.31 -13.88 5.76
N GLU A 63 13.62 -14.90 6.29
CA GLU A 63 14.14 -15.75 7.37
C GLU A 63 15.42 -16.48 6.94
N LYS A 64 15.46 -17.05 5.73
CA LYS A 64 16.68 -17.66 5.17
C LYS A 64 17.84 -16.67 5.08
N LYS A 65 17.59 -15.47 4.53
CA LYS A 65 18.63 -14.43 4.42
C LYS A 65 19.13 -13.94 5.79
N LEU A 66 18.25 -13.90 6.78
CA LEU A 66 18.63 -13.55 8.16
C LEU A 66 19.52 -14.63 8.77
N ALA A 67 19.13 -15.90 8.64
CA ALA A 67 19.92 -17.04 9.12
C ALA A 67 21.30 -17.12 8.42
N GLU A 68 21.33 -16.96 7.09
CA GLU A 68 22.58 -16.91 6.31
C GLU A 68 23.48 -15.75 6.78
N ARG A 69 22.89 -14.57 7.03
CA ARG A 69 23.65 -13.42 7.54
C ARG A 69 24.19 -13.66 8.95
N GLU A 70 23.41 -14.28 9.82
CA GLU A 70 23.82 -14.61 11.19
C GLU A 70 24.95 -15.65 11.18
N GLN A 71 24.83 -16.70 10.38
CA GLN A 71 25.89 -17.69 10.19
C GLN A 71 27.17 -17.05 9.62
N HIS A 72 27.05 -16.18 8.63
CA HIS A 72 28.18 -15.45 8.07
C HIS A 72 28.87 -14.54 9.11
N ILE A 73 28.11 -13.88 9.98
CA ILE A 73 28.66 -13.07 11.07
C ILE A 73 29.32 -13.96 12.14
N ALA A 74 28.76 -15.13 12.45
CA ALA A 74 29.31 -16.07 13.42
C ALA A 74 30.61 -16.73 12.94
N GLN A 75 30.79 -16.88 11.62
CA GLN A 75 31.99 -17.45 11.01
C GLN A 75 33.13 -16.43 10.83
N MET A 76 32.86 -15.13 10.97
CA MET A 76 33.87 -14.08 10.82
C MET A 76 34.82 -14.02 12.01
N THR A 77 36.10 -13.80 11.72
CA THR A 77 37.08 -13.42 12.73
C THR A 77 36.88 -11.98 13.20
N GLU A 78 37.40 -11.62 14.39
CA GLU A 78 37.25 -10.27 14.96
C GLU A 78 37.76 -9.16 14.03
N LYS A 79 38.86 -9.41 13.29
CA LYS A 79 39.39 -8.46 12.30
C LYS A 79 38.44 -8.25 11.11
N GLU A 80 37.81 -9.31 10.63
CA GLU A 80 36.85 -9.25 9.52
C GLU A 80 35.55 -8.55 9.95
N ARG A 81 35.12 -8.78 11.19
CA ARG A 81 33.97 -8.10 11.80
C ARG A 81 34.18 -6.60 11.87
N GLN A 82 35.35 -6.15 12.32
CA GLN A 82 35.70 -4.72 12.37
C GLN A 82 35.74 -4.08 10.97
N ALA A 83 36.32 -4.76 9.98
CA ALA A 83 36.33 -4.28 8.60
C ALA A 83 34.91 -4.20 8.01
N TRP A 84 34.06 -5.19 8.29
CA TRP A 84 32.66 -5.21 7.88
C TRP A 84 31.86 -4.06 8.51
N ASP A 85 32.05 -3.80 9.80
CA ASP A 85 31.38 -2.73 10.52
C ASP A 85 31.80 -1.35 9.98
N GLN A 86 33.09 -1.13 9.75
CA GLN A 86 33.59 0.10 9.12
C GLN A 86 33.00 0.29 7.71
N GLN A 87 32.96 -0.76 6.89
CA GLN A 87 32.38 -0.69 5.55
C GLN A 87 30.87 -0.39 5.61
N THR A 88 30.16 -1.01 6.55
CA THR A 88 28.71 -0.81 6.75
C THR A 88 28.41 0.60 7.23
N GLN A 89 29.21 1.12 8.16
CA GLN A 89 29.12 2.50 8.63
C GLN A 89 29.41 3.49 7.50
N GLY A 90 30.46 3.29 6.71
CA GLY A 90 30.78 4.13 5.55
C GLY A 90 29.63 4.16 4.53
N LYS A 91 29.06 3.00 4.19
CA LYS A 91 27.87 2.91 3.31
C LYS A 91 26.66 3.66 3.91
N ARG A 92 26.44 3.57 5.22
CA ARG A 92 25.33 4.26 5.91
C ARG A 92 25.54 5.78 5.90
N GLN A 93 26.75 6.25 6.16
CA GLN A 93 27.10 7.67 6.12
C GLN A 93 26.96 8.23 4.71
N ALA A 94 27.47 7.52 3.69
CA ALA A 94 27.32 7.92 2.29
C ALA A 94 25.85 8.05 1.87
N ARG A 95 24.98 7.12 2.28
CA ARG A 95 23.53 7.21 2.04
C ARG A 95 22.91 8.43 2.72
N LYS A 96 23.25 8.68 3.99
CA LYS A 96 22.75 9.83 4.74
C LYS A 96 23.18 11.15 4.09
N GLN A 97 24.43 11.22 3.62
CA GLN A 97 24.95 12.40 2.93
C GLN A 97 24.23 12.61 1.59
N ALA A 98 24.07 11.56 0.78
CA ALA A 98 23.35 11.64 -0.48
C ALA A 98 21.88 12.08 -0.30
N GLU A 99 21.21 11.64 0.77
CA GLU A 99 19.86 12.07 1.11
C GLU A 99 19.82 13.56 1.51
N LYS A 100 20.78 14.01 2.32
CA LYS A 100 20.93 15.42 2.71
C LYS A 100 21.15 16.30 1.48
N ASP A 101 22.11 15.93 0.62
CA ASP A 101 22.41 16.65 -0.62
C ASP A 101 21.19 16.74 -1.54
N ARG A 102 20.42 15.65 -1.64
CA ARG A 102 19.19 15.61 -2.43
C ARG A 102 18.13 16.56 -1.88
N LYS A 103 17.94 16.58 -0.55
CA LYS A 103 16.99 17.48 0.12
C LYS A 103 17.39 18.94 -0.09
N GLU A 104 18.67 19.27 0.06
CA GLU A 104 19.18 20.62 -0.16
C GLU A 104 19.03 21.07 -1.61
N LYS A 105 19.28 20.19 -2.59
CA LYS A 105 19.03 20.47 -4.01
C LYS A 105 17.57 20.78 -4.28
N LEU A 106 16.65 20.01 -3.70
CA LEU A 106 15.22 20.25 -3.87
C LEU A 106 14.79 21.56 -3.20
N GLN A 107 15.33 21.87 -2.02
CA GLN A 107 15.05 23.13 -1.34
C GLN A 107 15.50 24.33 -2.18
N ARG A 108 16.73 24.31 -2.71
CA ARG A 108 17.20 25.35 -3.64
C ARG A 108 16.33 25.47 -4.89
N ALA A 109 15.80 24.36 -5.39
CA ALA A 109 14.90 24.38 -6.53
C ALA A 109 13.57 25.07 -6.21
N LEU A 110 13.07 25.00 -4.97
CA LEU A 110 11.87 25.74 -4.55
C LEU A 110 12.10 27.26 -4.59
N ASP A 111 13.27 27.70 -4.15
CA ASP A 111 13.61 29.13 -4.04
C ASP A 111 13.92 29.76 -5.41
N SER A 112 14.78 29.10 -6.20
CA SER A 112 15.35 29.68 -7.43
C SER A 112 15.35 28.73 -8.63
N GLY A 113 14.68 27.59 -8.54
CA GLY A 113 14.59 26.62 -9.63
C GLY A 113 13.57 27.02 -10.70
N GLN A 114 13.64 26.34 -11.84
CA GLN A 114 12.62 26.46 -12.88
C GLN A 114 11.25 26.07 -12.30
N ARG A 115 10.26 26.95 -12.45
CA ARG A 115 8.88 26.68 -12.06
C ARG A 115 8.18 25.90 -13.17
N ILE A 116 7.54 24.81 -12.79
CA ILE A 116 6.77 23.93 -13.69
C ILE A 116 5.39 23.82 -13.07
N ILE A 117 4.38 24.35 -13.77
CA ILE A 117 3.00 24.31 -13.33
C ILE A 117 2.31 23.14 -14.02
N ILE A 118 1.67 22.29 -13.23
CA ILE A 118 0.80 21.22 -13.71
C ILE A 118 -0.62 21.61 -13.32
N ASP A 119 -1.40 21.96 -14.33
CA ASP A 119 -2.82 22.24 -14.18
C ASP A 119 -3.61 20.94 -13.99
N LEU A 120 -4.52 20.92 -13.03
CA LEU A 120 -5.36 19.77 -12.68
C LEU A 120 -6.87 20.09 -12.79
N ASP A 121 -7.24 21.22 -13.42
CA ASP A 121 -8.63 21.71 -13.48
C ASP A 121 -9.56 20.83 -14.34
N PHE A 122 -9.02 19.86 -15.05
CA PHE A 122 -9.75 18.94 -15.93
C PHE A 122 -10.13 17.60 -15.27
N ALA A 123 -10.05 17.51 -13.94
CA ALA A 123 -10.38 16.29 -13.20
C ALA A 123 -11.84 15.82 -13.41
N ASP A 124 -12.77 16.77 -13.59
CA ASP A 124 -14.19 16.55 -13.89
C ASP A 124 -14.43 15.87 -15.26
N LYS A 125 -13.48 16.04 -16.20
CA LYS A 125 -13.56 15.48 -17.56
C LYS A 125 -12.93 14.09 -17.65
N MET A 126 -12.35 13.60 -16.57
CA MET A 126 -11.63 12.34 -16.53
C MET A 126 -12.46 11.21 -15.90
N THR A 127 -12.35 10.02 -16.47
CA THR A 127 -12.81 8.80 -15.84
C THR A 127 -11.96 8.48 -14.60
N GLY A 128 -12.51 7.68 -13.68
CA GLY A 128 -11.74 7.22 -12.53
C GLY A 128 -10.47 6.43 -12.90
N ALA A 129 -10.40 5.83 -14.08
CA ALA A 129 -9.19 5.17 -14.57
C ALA A 129 -8.10 6.16 -15.00
N GLU A 130 -8.49 7.23 -15.68
CA GLU A 130 -7.60 8.32 -16.09
C GLU A 130 -7.09 9.09 -14.87
N LEU A 131 -7.94 9.40 -13.89
CA LEU A 131 -7.50 10.01 -12.62
C LEU A 131 -6.44 9.16 -11.92
N ARG A 132 -6.62 7.84 -11.86
CA ARG A 132 -5.58 6.93 -11.31
C ARG A 132 -4.29 6.96 -12.12
N SER A 133 -4.38 7.14 -13.44
CA SER A 133 -3.21 7.29 -14.31
C SER A 133 -2.48 8.60 -14.02
N VAL A 134 -3.21 9.71 -13.92
CA VAL A 134 -2.65 11.03 -13.57
C VAL A 134 -1.95 10.99 -12.22
N CYS A 135 -2.56 10.40 -11.19
CA CYS A 135 -1.90 10.24 -9.89
C CYS A 135 -0.55 9.50 -9.98
N LYS A 136 -0.47 8.45 -10.80
CA LYS A 136 0.79 7.73 -11.05
C LYS A 136 1.79 8.60 -11.79
N GLN A 137 1.35 9.32 -12.82
CA GLN A 137 2.20 10.23 -13.58
C GLN A 137 2.77 11.32 -12.69
N LEU A 138 1.96 11.94 -11.81
CA LEU A 138 2.43 12.93 -10.82
C LEU A 138 3.48 12.33 -9.87
N ALA A 139 3.24 11.11 -9.37
CA ALA A 139 4.21 10.41 -8.53
C ALA A 139 5.53 10.13 -9.27
N TYR A 140 5.46 9.77 -10.55
CA TYR A 140 6.66 9.58 -11.38
C TYR A 140 7.37 10.89 -11.66
N SER A 141 6.65 11.97 -11.96
CA SER A 141 7.22 13.31 -12.18
C SER A 141 7.97 13.78 -10.95
N TYR A 142 7.40 13.64 -9.74
CA TYR A 142 8.10 13.96 -8.50
C TYR A 142 9.34 13.06 -8.29
N SER A 143 9.20 11.75 -8.50
CA SER A 143 10.30 10.80 -8.35
C SER A 143 11.45 11.07 -9.33
N ALA A 144 11.15 11.49 -10.57
CA ALA A 144 12.13 11.93 -11.56
C ALA A 144 12.78 13.25 -11.13
N ASN A 145 11.99 14.24 -10.71
CA ASN A 145 12.48 15.55 -10.28
C ASN A 145 13.47 15.43 -9.11
N THR A 146 13.18 14.58 -8.13
CA THR A 146 14.05 14.35 -6.97
C THR A 146 15.38 13.65 -7.29
N ARG A 147 15.53 13.08 -8.49
CA ARG A 147 16.75 12.43 -8.98
C ARG A 147 17.43 13.24 -10.09
N ALA A 148 16.80 14.31 -10.58
CA ALA A 148 17.33 15.13 -11.65
C ALA A 148 18.61 15.84 -11.21
N ALA A 149 19.52 16.05 -12.16
CA ALA A 149 20.74 16.84 -11.91
C ALA A 149 20.39 18.26 -11.44
N ARG A 150 19.32 18.83 -12.00
CA ARG A 150 18.75 20.14 -11.64
C ARG A 150 17.25 19.98 -11.41
N PRO A 151 16.80 19.79 -10.17
CA PRO A 151 15.38 19.74 -9.86
C PRO A 151 14.70 21.08 -10.16
N GLY A 152 13.42 21.04 -10.51
CA GLY A 152 12.54 22.20 -10.65
C GLY A 152 11.55 22.31 -9.49
N HIS A 153 10.90 23.48 -9.38
CA HIS A 153 9.78 23.71 -8.49
C HIS A 153 8.49 23.25 -9.19
N LEU A 154 8.02 22.05 -8.84
CA LEU A 154 6.73 21.55 -9.33
C LEU A 154 5.59 22.19 -8.54
N ILE A 155 4.67 22.83 -9.24
CA ILE A 155 3.49 23.49 -8.68
C ILE A 155 2.27 22.78 -9.26
N LEU A 156 1.40 22.29 -8.38
CA LEU A 156 0.13 21.68 -8.78
C LEU A 156 -0.98 22.72 -8.56
N THR A 157 -1.67 23.11 -9.62
CA THR A 157 -2.80 24.05 -9.54
C THR A 157 -4.11 23.30 -9.66
N SER A 158 -5.20 23.91 -9.18
CA SER A 158 -6.56 23.37 -9.31
C SER A 158 -6.74 21.97 -8.71
N TYR A 159 -5.94 21.65 -7.67
CA TYR A 159 -6.04 20.36 -6.98
C TYR A 159 -7.34 20.28 -6.17
N GLN A 160 -8.20 19.32 -6.52
CA GLN A 160 -9.43 19.03 -5.80
C GLN A 160 -9.23 17.80 -4.91
N ALA A 161 -9.36 17.98 -3.60
CA ALA A 161 -9.40 16.87 -2.65
C ALA A 161 -10.82 16.27 -2.68
N ASN A 162 -11.05 15.27 -3.53
CA ASN A 162 -12.27 14.48 -3.46
C ASN A 162 -12.22 13.63 -2.17
N LEU A 163 -12.87 14.10 -1.09
CA LEU A 163 -13.13 13.37 0.16
C LEU A 163 -14.38 12.48 0.02
#